data_AF-A0A836BJU0-F1
#
_entry.id   AF-A0A836BJU0-F1
#
_cell.length_a   1.000
_cell.length_b   1.000
_cell.length_c   1.000
_cell.angle_alpha   90.00
_cell.angle_beta   90.00
_cell.angle_gamma   90.00
#
_symmetry.space_group_name_H-M   'P 1'
#
loop_
_entity.id
_entity.type
_entity.pdbx_description
1 polymer ?
#
loop_
_entity_poly.entity_id
_entity_poly.type
_entity_poly.pdbx_seq_one_letter_code
_entity_poly.pdbx_strand_id
1 'polypeptide(L)'
;MKLLLCCILVFLLGFSSINLVFAEKGSKVNEIKFIQYLDENTALEEVRNGNLDMYYFRISSDRIESTESREGIQVFESTGGSYSILVNPGVSDEFNPFSIKEVR
;
A
#
# COMPACT_ATOMS: atom_id res chain seq x y z
N MET A 1 -57.32 19.38 -10.10
CA MET A 1 -56.04 19.47 -10.84
C MET A 1 -54.87 19.99 -9.99
N LYS A 2 -54.99 21.11 -9.28
CA LYS A 2 -53.88 21.68 -8.47
C LYS A 2 -53.35 20.75 -7.35
N LEU A 3 -54.25 20.06 -6.64
CA LEU A 3 -53.87 19.11 -5.60
C LEU A 3 -53.08 17.92 -6.15
N LEU A 4 -53.53 17.37 -7.30
CA LEU A 4 -52.85 16.28 -8.00
C LEU A 4 -51.44 16.70 -8.44
N LEU A 5 -51.30 17.93 -8.94
CA LEU A 5 -50.01 18.48 -9.36
C LEU A 5 -49.03 18.62 -8.16
N CYS A 6 -49.53 19.04 -6.99
CA CYS A 6 -48.74 19.09 -5.76
C CYS A 6 -48.29 17.69 -5.32
N CYS A 7 -49.17 16.70 -5.36
CA CYS A 7 -48.80 15.33 -5.00
C CYS A 7 -47.69 14.78 -5.91
N ILE A 8 -47.78 15.03 -7.21
CA ILE A 8 -46.77 14.60 -8.20
C ILE A 8 -45.42 15.29 -7.92
N LEU A 9 -45.44 16.59 -7.62
CA LEU A 9 -44.22 17.34 -7.32
C LEU A 9 -43.53 16.85 -6.05
N VAL A 10 -44.29 16.58 -4.98
CA VAL A 10 -43.76 16.01 -3.73
C VAL A 10 -43.14 14.63 -3.98
N PHE A 11 -43.78 13.82 -4.82
CA PHE A 11 -43.28 12.49 -5.15
C PHE A 11 -41.96 12.54 -5.93
N LEU A 12 -41.86 13.45 -6.92
CA LEU A 12 -40.64 13.66 -7.71
C LEU A 12 -39.47 14.16 -6.86
N LEU A 13 -39.72 15.13 -5.97
CA LEU A 13 -38.70 15.68 -5.07
C LEU A 13 -38.28 14.66 -3.99
N GLY A 14 -39.21 13.82 -3.53
CA GLY A 14 -38.92 12.74 -2.60
C GLY A 14 -38.04 11.66 -3.24
N PHE A 15 -38.33 11.27 -4.48
CA PHE A 15 -37.53 10.27 -5.21
C PHE A 15 -36.14 10.77 -5.59
N SER A 16 -35.98 12.05 -5.97
CA SER A 16 -34.67 12.62 -6.29
C SER A 16 -33.74 12.76 -5.07
N SER A 17 -34.29 12.64 -3.87
CA SER A 17 -33.54 12.71 -2.60
C SER A 17 -33.00 11.34 -2.14
N ILE A 18 -33.36 10.26 -2.84
CA ILE A 18 -32.89 8.91 -2.53
C ILE A 18 -31.49 8.75 -3.15
N ASN A 19 -30.46 9.09 -2.38
CA ASN A 19 -29.10 8.70 -2.70
C ASN A 19 -29.00 7.18 -2.51
N LEU A 20 -29.12 6.43 -3.62
CA LEU A 20 -28.96 4.99 -3.61
C LEU A 20 -27.46 4.69 -3.44
N VAL A 21 -27.02 4.60 -2.19
CA VAL A 21 -25.65 4.22 -1.85
C VAL A 21 -25.52 2.72 -2.09
N PHE A 22 -24.92 2.35 -3.21
CA PHE A 22 -24.44 1.00 -3.42
C PHE A 22 -23.16 0.82 -2.62
N ALA A 23 -23.16 -0.09 -1.65
CA ALA A 23 -21.92 -0.56 -1.06
C ALA A 23 -21.07 -1.17 -2.19
N GLU A 24 -19.83 -0.69 -2.35
CA GLU A 24 -18.86 -1.38 -3.20
C GLU A 24 -18.78 -2.84 -2.78
N LYS A 25 -18.67 -3.73 -3.77
CA LYS A 25 -18.59 -5.17 -3.54
C LYS A 25 -17.49 -5.41 -2.52
N GLY A 26 -17.86 -5.99 -1.37
CA GLY A 26 -16.92 -6.25 -0.28
C GLY A 26 -15.72 -7.10 -0.72
N SER A 27 -14.77 -7.29 0.20
CA SER A 27 -13.56 -8.08 -0.04
C SER A 27 -13.87 -9.42 -0.72
N LYS A 28 -13.00 -9.82 -1.66
CA LYS A 28 -13.12 -11.10 -2.38
C LYS A 28 -12.62 -12.30 -1.56
N VAL A 29 -12.09 -12.03 -0.37
CA VAL A 29 -11.56 -13.06 0.54
C VAL A 29 -12.39 -13.11 1.82
N ASN A 30 -12.55 -14.30 2.38
CA ASN A 30 -13.30 -14.54 3.61
C ASN A 30 -12.44 -14.27 4.87
N GLU A 31 -11.14 -14.52 4.79
CA GLU A 31 -10.19 -14.40 5.89
C GLU A 31 -8.82 -13.98 5.34
N ILE A 32 -8.08 -13.20 6.12
CA ILE A 32 -6.66 -12.88 5.88
C ILE A 32 -5.91 -13.19 7.16
N LYS A 33 -4.82 -13.96 7.07
CA LYS A 33 -3.93 -14.27 8.19
C LYS A 33 -2.59 -13.59 7.97
N PHE A 34 -2.16 -12.83 8.98
CA PHE A 34 -0.84 -12.19 8.99
C PHE A 34 0.13 -13.09 9.76
N ILE A 35 1.20 -13.51 9.09
CA ILE A 35 2.26 -14.32 9.68
C ILE A 35 3.51 -13.46 9.76
N GLN A 36 4.13 -13.41 10.94
CA GLN A 36 5.36 -12.67 11.13
C GLN A 36 6.57 -13.57 10.88
N TYR A 37 7.43 -13.13 9.97
CA TYR A 37 8.78 -13.64 9.80
C TYR A 37 9.76 -12.56 10.24
N LEU A 38 10.78 -12.94 11.01
CA LEU A 38 11.83 -12.01 11.46
C LEU A 38 12.89 -11.79 10.38
N ASP A 39 13.04 -12.76 9.48
CA ASP A 39 13.98 -12.73 8.37
C ASP A 39 13.22 -12.56 7.05
N GLU A 40 13.60 -11.55 6.27
CA GLU A 40 12.95 -11.21 5.00
C GLU A 40 13.15 -12.32 3.94
N ASN A 41 14.27 -13.06 4.00
CA ASN A 41 14.54 -14.14 3.05
C ASN A 41 13.57 -15.31 3.25
N THR A 42 13.29 -15.65 4.51
CA THR A 42 12.34 -16.70 4.85
C THR A 42 10.96 -16.40 4.25
N ALA A 43 10.45 -15.17 4.37
CA ALA A 43 9.14 -14.82 3.85
C ALA A 43 9.01 -15.00 2.32
N LEU A 44 10.06 -14.64 1.57
CA LEU A 44 10.08 -14.84 0.11
C LEU A 44 10.05 -16.32 -0.28
N GLU A 45 10.83 -17.15 0.41
CA GLU A 45 10.89 -18.58 0.15
C GLU A 45 9.59 -19.29 0.52
N GLU A 46 8.89 -18.85 1.58
CA GLU A 46 7.56 -19.35 1.91
C GLU A 46 6.52 -19.04 0.82
N VAL A 47 6.65 -17.89 0.12
CA VAL A 47 5.83 -17.61 -1.08
C VAL A 47 6.19 -18.57 -2.22
N ARG A 48 7.48 -18.74 -2.49
CA ARG A 48 7.98 -19.63 -3.56
C ARG A 48 7.54 -21.09 -3.35
N ASN A 49 7.50 -21.52 -2.08
CA ASN A 49 7.08 -22.87 -1.69
C ASN A 49 5.55 -23.04 -1.60
N GLY A 50 4.76 -21.96 -1.74
CA GLY A 50 3.30 -21.99 -1.67
C GLY A 50 2.73 -22.06 -0.26
N ASN A 51 3.53 -21.82 0.77
CA ASN A 51 3.10 -21.76 2.17
C ASN A 51 2.54 -20.37 2.53
N LEU A 52 2.91 -19.33 1.77
CA LEU A 52 2.40 -17.97 1.88
C LEU A 52 1.83 -17.50 0.53
N ASP A 53 0.60 -16.99 0.53
CA ASP A 53 -0.04 -16.56 -0.72
C ASP A 53 0.60 -15.28 -1.30
N MET A 54 1.09 -14.38 -0.44
CA MET A 54 1.67 -13.10 -0.85
C MET A 54 2.60 -12.54 0.22
N TYR A 55 3.70 -11.94 -0.22
CA TYR A 55 4.57 -11.08 0.58
C TYR A 55 4.51 -9.65 0.02
N TYR A 56 4.12 -8.69 0.86
CA TYR A 56 4.00 -7.28 0.49
C TYR A 56 4.85 -6.41 1.43
N PHE A 57 6.14 -6.36 1.15
CA PHE A 57 7.08 -5.45 1.79
C PHE A 57 8.33 -5.30 0.92
N ARG A 58 9.33 -4.59 1.42
CA ARG A 58 10.62 -4.46 0.76
C ARG A 58 11.27 -5.83 0.57
N ILE A 59 11.97 -5.93 -0.54
CA ILE A 59 12.82 -7.06 -0.89
C ILE A 59 14.10 -6.50 -1.49
N SER A 60 15.23 -7.13 -1.20
CA SER A 60 16.49 -6.75 -1.81
C SER A 60 16.45 -7.02 -3.32
N SER A 61 16.96 -6.09 -4.12
CA SER A 61 16.86 -6.14 -5.58
C SER A 61 17.50 -7.40 -6.17
N ASP A 62 18.63 -7.84 -5.62
CA ASP A 62 19.38 -9.04 -6.05
C ASP A 62 18.57 -10.34 -5.96
N ARG A 63 17.56 -10.37 -5.08
CA ARG A 63 16.67 -11.53 -4.89
C ARG A 63 15.63 -11.69 -5.99
N ILE A 64 15.40 -10.64 -6.77
CA ILE A 64 14.37 -10.61 -7.82
C ILE A 64 14.91 -10.09 -9.15
N GLU A 65 16.20 -9.76 -9.27
CA GLU A 65 16.76 -9.09 -10.44
C GLU A 65 16.67 -9.95 -11.72
N SER A 66 16.99 -11.23 -11.62
CA SER A 66 17.09 -12.15 -12.77
C SER A 66 15.83 -12.99 -12.98
N THR A 67 15.67 -13.52 -14.19
CA THR A 67 14.60 -14.50 -14.50
C THR A 67 14.66 -15.72 -13.59
N GLU A 68 15.87 -16.24 -13.32
CA GLU A 68 16.11 -17.38 -12.44
C GLU A 68 15.67 -17.08 -11.00
N SER A 69 16.03 -15.90 -10.49
CA SER A 69 15.65 -15.49 -9.12
C SER A 69 14.13 -15.35 -8.93
N ARG A 70 13.39 -15.13 -10.02
CA ARG A 70 11.94 -15.01 -10.07
C ARG A 70 11.22 -16.33 -10.36
N GLU A 71 11.93 -17.44 -10.54
CA GLU A 71 11.30 -18.73 -10.84
C GLU A 71 10.36 -19.19 -9.71
N GLY A 72 9.10 -19.49 -10.03
CA GLY A 72 8.11 -19.92 -9.04
C GLY A 72 7.44 -18.80 -8.25
N ILE A 73 7.72 -17.52 -8.56
CA ILE A 73 7.02 -16.38 -7.96
C ILE A 73 6.60 -15.35 -9.02
N GLN A 74 5.54 -14.62 -8.73
CA GLN A 74 5.14 -13.46 -9.52
C GLN A 74 5.51 -12.18 -8.78
N VAL A 75 6.22 -11.28 -9.46
CA VAL A 75 6.69 -10.02 -8.88
C VAL A 75 5.93 -8.85 -9.49
N PHE A 76 5.41 -7.98 -8.62
CA PHE A 76 4.77 -6.72 -8.98
C PHE A 76 5.51 -5.57 -8.34
N GLU A 77 5.79 -4.54 -9.11
CA GLU A 77 6.42 -3.33 -8.60
C GLU A 77 5.36 -2.35 -8.12
N SER A 78 5.62 -1.75 -6.96
CA SER A 78 4.82 -0.65 -6.43
C SER A 78 5.77 0.50 -6.14
N THR A 79 5.40 1.71 -6.56
CA THR A 79 6.13 2.92 -6.17
C THR A 79 6.04 3.07 -4.65
N GLY A 80 7.16 2.81 -3.97
CA GLY A 80 7.30 2.96 -2.53
C GLY A 80 7.67 4.40 -2.10
N GLY A 81 7.96 4.55 -0.82
CA GLY A 81 8.53 5.79 -0.26
C GLY A 81 10.00 5.99 -0.60
N SER A 82 10.55 7.15 -0.26
CA SER A 82 11.98 7.44 -0.42
C SER A 82 12.78 7.03 0.82
N TYR A 83 14.02 6.62 0.60
CA TYR A 83 15.04 6.51 1.64
C TYR A 83 15.99 7.69 1.50
N SER A 84 16.27 8.35 2.62
CA SER A 84 17.26 9.42 2.71
C SER A 84 18.14 9.19 3.92
N ILE A 85 19.39 9.65 3.82
CA ILE A 85 20.31 9.68 4.96
C ILE A 85 20.14 11.04 5.63
N LEU A 86 19.83 11.04 6.92
CA LEU A 86 19.84 12.25 7.74
C LEU A 86 21.23 12.38 8.37
N VAL A 87 21.97 13.40 7.94
CA VAL A 87 23.27 13.74 8.52
C VAL A 87 23.10 14.82 9.59
N ASN A 88 23.92 14.78 10.64
CA ASN A 88 23.88 15.78 11.72
C ASN A 88 24.69 17.04 11.32
N PRO A 89 24.05 18.20 11.08
CA PRO A 89 24.76 19.42 10.71
C PRO A 89 25.31 20.20 11.91
N GLY A 90 25.09 19.72 13.14
CA GLY A 90 25.47 20.40 14.37
C GLY A 90 27.00 20.57 14.50
N VAL A 91 27.41 21.74 14.99
CA VAL A 91 28.79 21.99 15.40
C VAL A 91 29.02 21.34 16.77
N SER A 92 30.15 20.66 16.94
CA SER A 92 30.56 20.01 18.19
C SER A 92 32.01 20.34 18.55
N ASP A 93 32.39 20.04 19.79
CA ASP A 93 33.77 20.21 20.27
C ASP A 93 34.76 19.26 19.56
N GLU A 94 34.28 18.07 19.17
CA GLU A 94 35.02 17.16 18.28
C GLU A 94 34.73 17.46 16.81
N PHE A 95 35.66 17.11 15.92
CA PHE A 95 35.52 17.33 14.48
C PHE A 95 34.30 16.57 13.92
N ASN A 96 33.31 17.31 13.41
CA ASN A 96 32.18 16.77 12.67
C ASN A 96 32.26 17.21 11.20
N PRO A 97 32.55 16.31 10.23
CA PRO A 97 32.62 16.70 8.83
C PRO A 97 31.27 17.17 8.28
N PHE A 98 30.17 16.67 8.84
CA PHE A 98 28.83 17.04 8.40
C PHE A 98 28.39 18.42 8.90
N SER A 99 29.16 19.10 9.76
CA SER A 99 28.88 20.51 10.06
C SER A 99 29.26 21.44 8.91
N ILE A 100 30.20 21.05 8.06
CA ILE A 100 30.67 21.82 6.89
C ILE A 100 29.61 21.74 5.78
N LYS A 101 29.16 22.90 5.29
CA LYS A 101 28.06 22.97 4.32
C LYS A 101 28.45 22.38 2.97
N GLU A 102 29.71 22.55 2.56
CA GLU A 102 30.25 22.06 1.29
C GLU A 102 30.49 20.54 1.29
N VAL A 103 30.49 19.91 2.47
CA VAL A 103 30.64 18.45 2.63
C VAL A 103 29.28 17.73 2.60
N ARG A 104 28.21 18.41 3.00
CA ARG A 104 26.84 17.89 2.92
C ARG A 104 26.26 18.06 1.52
#